data_AF-A0AA35U0H1-F1
#
_entry.id   AF-A0AA35U0H1-F1
#
_cell.length_a   1.000
_cell.length_b   1.000
_cell.length_c   1.000
_cell.angle_alpha   90.00
_cell.angle_beta   90.00
_cell.angle_gamma   90.00
#
_symmetry.space_group_name_H-M   'P 1'
#
loop_
_entity.id
_entity.type
_entity.pdbx_description
1 polymer ?
#
loop_
_entity_poly.entity_id
_entity_poly.type
_entity_poly.pdbx_seq_one_letter_code
_entity_poly.pdbx_strand_id
1 'polypeptide(L)'
;MDLMCWLQLFLAFAASSVTLAQESQEPYHQIYPPVNDTDGRTPLYFAVVLSFGGSSYKSVGALPGIQIALDYINSEPSILPGYSLHYTLTDSQCDRSTAIRSYFTQITNPPTKVGWVGSGCSPATEPTAELTQYHNIAQVSCVSSSPDLHNRQRFRYILLSATLN
;
A
#
# COMPACT_ATOMS: atom_id res chain seq x y z
N MET A 1 -39.89 3.53 42.27
CA MET A 1 -38.62 4.27 42.45
C MET A 1 -37.41 3.34 42.34
N ASP A 2 -36.78 3.20 41.19
CA ASP A 2 -37.29 2.45 40.04
C ASP A 2 -36.11 1.67 39.45
N LEU A 3 -36.28 0.36 39.30
CA LEU A 3 -35.35 -0.58 38.65
C LEU A 3 -34.95 -0.12 37.23
N MET A 4 -35.72 0.82 36.66
CA MET A 4 -35.50 1.45 35.36
C MET A 4 -34.28 2.39 35.33
N CYS A 5 -33.89 3.01 36.45
CA CYS A 5 -32.73 3.92 36.48
C CYS A 5 -31.40 3.16 36.37
N TRP A 6 -31.32 1.97 36.98
CA TRP A 6 -30.15 1.11 36.91
C TRP A 6 -29.99 0.42 35.54
N LEU A 7 -31.09 0.06 34.86
CA LEU A 7 -31.03 -0.52 33.51
C LEU A 7 -30.52 0.49 32.47
N GLN A 8 -30.86 1.78 32.62
CA GLN A 8 -30.35 2.83 31.74
C GLN A 8 -28.88 3.16 31.99
N LEU A 9 -28.40 3.10 33.24
CA LEU A 9 -26.98 3.29 33.54
C LEU A 9 -26.12 2.13 33.00
N PHE A 10 -26.61 0.89 33.07
CA PHE A 10 -25.91 -0.28 32.53
C PHE A 10 -25.84 -0.26 31.00
N LEU A 11 -26.91 0.17 30.31
CA LEU A 11 -26.88 0.33 28.84
C LEU A 11 -25.97 1.48 28.40
N ALA A 12 -25.89 2.56 29.17
CA ALA A 12 -24.94 3.65 28.90
C ALA A 12 -23.47 3.23 29.08
N PHE A 13 -23.18 2.33 30.03
CA PHE A 13 -21.82 1.81 30.25
C PHE A 13 -21.39 0.77 29.20
N ALA A 14 -22.33 -0.04 28.70
CA ALA A 14 -22.08 -0.96 27.59
C ALA A 14 -21.82 -0.22 26.26
N ALA A 15 -22.49 0.91 26.02
CA ALA A 15 -22.25 1.73 24.83
C ALA A 15 -20.85 2.41 24.83
N SER A 16 -20.36 2.80 26.01
CA SER A 16 -19.03 3.46 26.14
C SER A 16 -17.85 2.49 26.01
N SER A 17 -18.06 1.18 26.14
CA SER A 17 -17.00 0.17 25.92
C SER A 17 -16.92 -0.35 24.48
N VAL A 18 -17.98 -0.16 23.69
CA VAL A 18 -17.95 -0.42 22.22
C VAL A 18 -17.26 0.73 21.46
N THR A 19 -17.06 1.89 22.11
CA THR A 19 -16.39 3.05 21.52
C THR A 19 -14.94 3.19 21.99
N LEU A 20 -14.28 2.11 22.40
CA LEU A 20 -12.83 2.00 22.19
C LEU A 20 -12.64 1.36 20.83
N ALA A 21 -12.75 2.25 19.84
CA ALA A 21 -11.91 2.29 18.67
C ALA A 21 -11.39 0.93 18.26
N GLN A 22 -12.14 0.31 17.36
CA GLN A 22 -11.51 -0.42 16.28
C GLN A 22 -10.44 0.51 15.68
N GLU A 23 -9.22 0.43 16.19
CA GLU A 23 -8.03 0.72 15.42
C GLU A 23 -7.94 -0.40 14.38
N SER A 24 -8.91 -0.42 13.46
CA SER A 24 -8.62 -0.87 12.13
C SER A 24 -7.66 0.19 11.62
N GLN A 25 -6.37 -0.02 11.90
CA GLN A 25 -5.27 0.82 11.45
C GLN A 25 -5.59 1.26 10.04
N GLU A 26 -6.03 2.51 9.89
CA GLU A 26 -6.31 3.12 8.60
C GLU A 26 -5.03 2.86 7.78
N PRO A 27 -5.13 2.22 6.61
CA PRO A 27 -3.96 1.81 5.87
C PRO A 27 -3.14 3.07 5.61
N TYR A 28 -2.03 3.21 6.33
CA TYR A 28 -1.23 4.44 6.39
C TYR A 28 -0.95 4.92 4.97
N HIS A 29 -1.67 5.94 4.51
CA HIS A 29 -1.63 6.44 3.13
C HIS A 29 -0.82 7.73 3.09
N GLN A 30 0.50 7.58 2.98
CA GLN A 30 1.41 8.72 2.89
C GLN A 30 1.76 9.02 1.44
N ILE A 31 1.52 10.25 1.00
CA ILE A 31 1.96 10.76 -0.31
C ILE A 31 3.32 11.43 -0.16
N TYR A 32 4.27 11.10 -1.03
CA TYR A 32 5.58 11.75 -1.06
C TYR A 32 6.10 11.88 -2.50
N PRO A 33 6.73 13.01 -2.86
CA PRO A 33 6.78 14.28 -2.12
C PRO A 33 5.37 14.88 -2.01
N PRO A 34 5.14 15.84 -1.10
CA PRO A 34 3.87 16.56 -1.05
C PRO A 34 3.60 17.21 -2.41
N VAL A 35 2.37 17.07 -2.90
CA VAL A 35 1.96 17.61 -4.19
C VAL A 35 2.01 19.14 -4.11
N ASN A 36 2.75 19.76 -5.02
CA ASN A 36 2.83 21.21 -5.14
C ASN A 36 2.22 21.62 -6.48
N ASP A 37 1.02 22.21 -6.45
CA ASP A 37 0.25 22.58 -7.64
C ASP A 37 0.93 23.66 -8.52
N THR A 38 2.02 24.27 -8.05
CA THR A 38 2.73 25.37 -8.72
C THR A 38 3.74 24.92 -9.78
N ASP A 39 4.03 23.62 -9.87
CA ASP A 39 5.08 23.08 -10.75
C ASP A 39 4.65 23.05 -12.23
N GLY A 40 3.33 23.06 -12.51
CA GLY A 40 2.78 22.94 -13.87
C GLY A 40 3.06 21.58 -14.54
N ARG A 41 3.75 20.67 -13.85
CA ARG A 41 4.00 19.28 -14.26
C ARG A 41 2.81 18.39 -13.90
N THR A 42 2.57 17.35 -14.69
CA THR A 42 1.49 16.39 -14.40
C THR A 42 1.96 15.38 -13.35
N PRO A 43 1.27 15.26 -12.20
CA PRO A 43 1.68 14.32 -11.16
C PRO A 43 1.32 12.88 -11.53
N LEU A 44 2.31 11.97 -11.44
CA LEU A 44 2.18 10.54 -11.62
C LEU A 44 2.33 9.82 -10.28
N TYR A 45 1.41 8.92 -9.96
CA TYR A 45 1.38 8.26 -8.65
C TYR A 45 1.70 6.77 -8.76
N PHE A 46 2.64 6.31 -7.97
CA PHE A 46 2.93 4.89 -7.77
C PHE A 46 2.35 4.42 -6.44
N ALA A 47 1.72 3.25 -6.43
CA ALA A 47 1.36 2.58 -5.19
C ALA A 47 2.59 1.83 -4.67
N VAL A 48 3.07 2.17 -3.48
CA VAL A 48 4.16 1.47 -2.81
C VAL A 48 3.58 0.76 -1.61
N VAL A 49 3.79 -0.55 -1.55
CA VAL A 49 3.32 -1.36 -0.42
C VAL A 49 4.51 -1.93 0.31
N LEU A 50 4.65 -1.55 1.57
CA LEU A 50 5.67 -2.08 2.46
C LEU A 50 5.00 -2.83 3.61
N SER A 51 5.81 -3.57 4.37
CA SER A 51 5.38 -4.19 5.61
C SER A 51 6.09 -3.48 6.75
N PHE A 52 5.33 -2.85 7.63
CA PHE A 52 5.88 -2.20 8.83
C PHE A 52 5.04 -2.45 10.09
N GLY A 53 3.74 -2.71 9.95
CA GLY A 53 2.95 -3.41 10.96
C GLY A 53 3.15 -4.93 10.86
N GLY A 54 2.72 -5.69 11.87
CA GLY A 54 2.85 -7.16 11.89
C GLY A 54 4.18 -7.71 12.43
N SER A 55 4.25 -9.04 12.55
CA SER A 55 5.26 -9.74 13.38
C SER A 55 6.39 -10.45 12.61
N SER A 56 6.26 -10.69 11.30
CA SER A 56 7.14 -11.62 10.57
C SER A 56 8.18 -10.95 9.67
N TYR A 57 7.83 -9.91 8.91
CA TYR A 57 8.74 -9.27 7.96
C TYR A 57 8.55 -7.76 7.93
N LYS A 58 9.65 -6.99 8.03
CA LYS A 58 9.64 -5.52 7.99
C LYS A 58 10.47 -5.03 6.82
N SER A 59 9.87 -4.27 5.91
CA SER A 59 10.51 -3.70 4.72
C SER A 59 10.61 -2.17 4.75
N VAL A 60 10.37 -1.55 5.91
CA VAL A 60 10.46 -0.08 6.07
C VAL A 60 11.85 0.48 5.74
N GLY A 61 12.91 -0.33 5.87
CA GLY A 61 14.27 0.07 5.53
C GLY A 61 14.48 0.41 4.04
N ALA A 62 13.59 -0.03 3.15
CA ALA A 62 13.64 0.34 1.73
C ALA A 62 13.13 1.76 1.46
N LEU A 63 12.33 2.34 2.37
CA LEU A 63 11.71 3.65 2.22
C LEU A 63 12.70 4.79 1.92
N PRO A 64 13.82 4.97 2.67
CA PRO A 64 14.78 6.03 2.36
C PRO A 64 15.42 5.86 0.96
N GLY A 65 15.66 4.62 0.53
CA GLY A 65 16.18 4.36 -0.82
C GLY A 65 15.20 4.77 -1.91
N ILE A 66 13.91 4.49 -1.70
CA ILE A 66 12.83 4.90 -2.61
C ILE A 66 12.72 6.44 -2.66
N GLN A 67 12.80 7.11 -1.52
CA GLN A 67 12.74 8.58 -1.44
C GLN A 67 13.89 9.23 -2.19
N ILE A 68 15.14 8.79 -1.94
CA ILE A 68 16.32 9.33 -2.65
C ILE A 68 16.21 9.11 -4.15
N ALA A 69 15.77 7.91 -4.59
CA ALA A 69 15.60 7.61 -6.01
C ALA A 69 14.53 8.50 -6.66
N LEU A 70 13.42 8.73 -5.95
CA LEU A 70 12.34 9.58 -6.45
C LEU A 70 12.77 11.05 -6.52
N ASP A 71 13.45 11.56 -5.50
CA ASP A 71 13.96 12.93 -5.48
C ASP A 71 14.95 13.15 -6.63
N TYR A 72 15.82 12.18 -6.87
CA TYR A 72 16.76 12.21 -8.00
C TYR A 72 16.03 12.27 -9.35
N ILE A 73 15.04 11.40 -9.57
CA ILE A 73 14.24 11.38 -10.81
C ILE A 73 13.52 12.73 -11.01
N ASN A 74 12.93 13.28 -9.94
CA ASN A 74 12.21 14.55 -10.03
C ASN A 74 13.11 15.77 -10.20
N SER A 75 14.38 15.67 -9.79
CA SER A 75 15.39 16.72 -9.96
C SER A 75 15.94 16.83 -11.38
N GLU A 76 15.85 15.74 -12.15
CA GLU A 76 16.44 15.63 -13.49
C GLU A 76 15.33 15.67 -14.56
N PRO A 77 15.09 16.84 -15.20
CA PRO A 77 13.97 17.01 -16.14
C PRO A 77 14.15 16.20 -17.44
N SER A 78 15.34 15.67 -17.70
CA SER A 78 15.63 14.84 -18.87
C SER A 78 15.06 13.42 -18.79
N ILE A 79 14.78 12.91 -17.58
CA ILE A 79 14.26 11.54 -17.39
C ILE A 79 12.74 11.51 -17.63
N LEU A 80 11.99 12.45 -17.03
CA LEU A 80 10.53 12.54 -17.12
C LEU A 80 10.09 13.99 -17.42
N PRO A 81 10.23 14.46 -18.66
CA PRO A 81 9.87 15.83 -19.02
C PRO A 81 8.37 16.07 -18.86
N GLY A 82 8.00 17.11 -18.11
CA GLY A 82 6.60 17.51 -17.92
C GLY A 82 5.81 16.68 -16.89
N TYR A 83 6.45 15.72 -16.21
CA TYR A 83 5.83 14.90 -15.18
C TYR A 83 6.55 15.04 -13.83
N SER A 84 5.82 14.88 -12.74
CA SER A 84 6.37 14.75 -11.39
C SER A 84 5.98 13.40 -10.81
N LEU A 85 6.95 12.68 -10.27
CA LEU A 85 6.72 11.37 -9.67
C LEU A 85 6.34 11.52 -8.20
N HIS A 86 5.30 10.82 -7.79
CA HIS A 86 4.87 10.71 -6.39
C HIS A 86 4.61 9.24 -6.07
N TYR A 87 4.78 8.84 -4.82
CA TYR A 87 4.31 7.54 -4.34
C TYR A 87 3.26 7.69 -3.26
N THR A 88 2.43 6.66 -3.14
CA THR A 88 1.47 6.46 -2.05
C THR A 88 1.91 5.23 -1.28
N LEU A 89 2.29 5.38 -0.02
CA LEU A 89 2.69 4.25 0.83
C LEU A 89 1.44 3.59 1.41
N THR A 90 1.45 2.27 1.60
CA THR A 90 0.47 1.53 2.42
C THR A 90 1.13 0.37 3.15
N ASP A 91 0.55 -0.02 4.28
CA ASP A 91 0.97 -1.19 5.04
C ASP A 91 0.30 -2.48 4.53
N SER A 92 1.08 -3.53 4.36
CA SER A 92 0.58 -4.88 4.08
C SER A 92 0.60 -5.79 5.30
N GLN A 93 1.33 -5.42 6.36
CA GLN A 93 1.61 -6.25 7.54
C GLN A 93 2.15 -7.66 7.23
N CYS A 94 2.64 -7.86 6.01
CA CYS A 94 2.95 -9.16 5.44
C CYS A 94 1.81 -10.21 5.56
N ASP A 95 0.57 -9.74 5.53
CA ASP A 95 -0.61 -10.59 5.59
C ASP A 95 -1.41 -10.52 4.27
N ARG A 96 -1.99 -11.66 3.88
CA ARG A 96 -2.75 -11.78 2.62
C ARG A 96 -4.01 -10.90 2.64
N SER A 97 -4.75 -10.91 3.74
CA SER A 97 -6.01 -10.17 3.84
C SER A 97 -5.78 -8.66 3.91
N THR A 98 -4.78 -8.24 4.69
CA THR A 98 -4.37 -6.85 4.80
C THR A 98 -3.83 -6.31 3.47
N ALA A 99 -3.03 -7.09 2.74
CA ALA A 99 -2.53 -6.70 1.43
C ALA A 99 -3.65 -6.46 0.40
N ILE A 100 -4.66 -7.34 0.36
CA ILE A 100 -5.84 -7.18 -0.52
C ILE A 100 -6.63 -5.92 -0.13
N ARG A 101 -6.86 -5.71 1.16
CA ARG A 101 -7.56 -4.51 1.64
C ARG A 101 -6.79 -3.24 1.24
N SER A 102 -5.49 -3.19 1.49
CA SER A 102 -4.63 -2.07 1.11
C SER A 102 -4.62 -1.84 -0.40
N TYR A 103 -4.64 -2.91 -1.20
CA TYR A 103 -4.79 -2.83 -2.66
C TYR A 103 -6.09 -2.15 -3.07
N PHE A 104 -7.23 -2.61 -2.57
CA PHE A 104 -8.50 -2.01 -2.91
C PHE A 104 -8.60 -0.58 -2.42
N THR A 105 -8.15 -0.28 -1.20
CA THR A 105 -8.10 1.09 -0.68
C THR A 105 -7.29 2.01 -1.59
N GLN A 106 -6.13 1.54 -2.08
CA GLN A 106 -5.32 2.29 -3.03
C GLN A 106 -6.02 2.49 -4.39
N ILE A 107 -6.71 1.48 -4.91
CA ILE A 107 -7.35 1.60 -6.23
C ILE A 107 -8.65 2.40 -6.19
N THR A 108 -9.44 2.31 -5.11
CA THR A 108 -10.69 3.07 -4.98
C THR A 108 -10.48 4.52 -4.61
N ASN A 109 -9.43 4.83 -3.84
CA ASN A 109 -9.16 6.20 -3.43
C ASN A 109 -8.36 6.94 -4.52
N PRO A 110 -8.74 8.18 -4.89
CA PRO A 110 -7.88 9.02 -5.72
C PRO A 110 -6.54 9.29 -4.99
N PRO A 111 -5.43 9.53 -5.71
CA PRO A 111 -5.30 9.65 -7.18
C PRO A 111 -5.14 8.31 -7.90
N THR A 112 -5.30 8.26 -9.23
CA THR A 112 -5.08 7.03 -10.02
C THR A 112 -3.60 6.65 -10.04
N LYS A 113 -3.30 5.37 -9.79
CA LYS A 113 -1.93 4.86 -9.71
C LYS A 113 -1.50 4.24 -11.04
N VAL A 114 -0.33 4.63 -11.54
CA VAL A 114 0.22 4.17 -12.83
C VAL A 114 1.00 2.87 -12.70
N GLY A 115 1.50 2.56 -11.50
CA GLY A 115 2.31 1.40 -11.23
C GLY A 115 2.19 0.95 -9.79
N TRP A 116 2.50 -0.32 -9.56
CA TRP A 116 2.42 -0.96 -8.25
C TRP A 116 3.79 -1.51 -7.86
N VAL A 117 4.34 -1.05 -6.74
CA VAL A 117 5.53 -1.60 -6.13
C VAL A 117 5.07 -2.54 -5.01
N GLY A 118 5.20 -3.83 -5.29
CA GLY A 118 4.78 -4.89 -4.40
C GLY A 118 5.63 -4.97 -3.14
N SER A 119 5.07 -5.61 -2.11
CA SER A 119 5.77 -5.82 -0.85
C SER A 119 6.99 -6.73 -1.01
N GLY A 120 7.92 -6.65 -0.06
CA GLY A 120 9.07 -7.56 -0.03
C GLY A 120 8.74 -9.00 0.35
N CYS A 121 7.52 -9.29 0.82
CA CYS A 121 7.16 -10.62 1.27
C CYS A 121 6.15 -11.34 0.37
N SER A 122 6.29 -12.65 0.27
CA SER A 122 5.47 -13.49 -0.62
C SER A 122 3.98 -13.49 -0.30
N PRO A 123 3.54 -13.63 0.97
CA PRO A 123 2.11 -13.72 1.29
C PRO A 123 1.28 -12.49 0.90
N ALA A 124 1.90 -11.31 0.88
CA ALA A 124 1.29 -10.06 0.47
C ALA A 124 1.46 -9.76 -1.03
N THR A 125 2.52 -10.27 -1.66
CA THR A 125 2.80 -10.03 -3.09
C THR A 125 1.96 -10.91 -4.01
N GLU A 126 1.73 -12.17 -3.67
CA GLU A 126 0.88 -13.09 -4.45
C GLU A 126 -0.54 -12.56 -4.72
N PRO A 127 -1.33 -12.17 -3.71
CA PRO A 127 -2.69 -11.71 -3.95
C PRO A 127 -2.71 -10.39 -4.74
N THR A 128 -1.77 -9.48 -4.49
CA THR A 128 -1.69 -8.22 -5.23
C THR A 128 -1.28 -8.44 -6.68
N ALA A 129 -0.38 -9.39 -6.95
CA ALA A 129 0.00 -9.80 -8.30
C ALA A 129 -1.16 -10.41 -9.08
N GLU A 130 -2.06 -11.12 -8.38
CA GLU A 130 -3.27 -11.66 -8.99
C GLU A 130 -4.29 -10.57 -9.32
N LEU A 131 -4.35 -9.48 -8.54
CA LEU A 131 -5.28 -8.38 -8.74
C LEU A 131 -4.83 -7.39 -9.82
N THR A 132 -3.52 -7.13 -9.92
CA THR A 132 -2.96 -6.13 -10.83
C THR A 132 -3.26 -6.37 -12.31
N GLN A 133 -3.39 -7.64 -12.73
CA GLN A 133 -3.81 -7.98 -14.09
C GLN A 133 -5.24 -7.58 -14.43
N TYR A 134 -6.15 -7.50 -13.44
CA TYR A 134 -7.53 -7.06 -13.68
C TYR A 134 -7.64 -5.54 -13.84
N HIS A 135 -6.67 -4.81 -13.31
CA HIS A 135 -6.60 -3.35 -13.40
C HIS A 135 -5.59 -2.84 -14.45
N ASN A 136 -4.93 -3.74 -15.20
CA ASN A 136 -3.87 -3.42 -16.17
C ASN A 136 -2.70 -2.59 -15.58
N ILE A 137 -2.38 -2.81 -14.30
CA ILE A 137 -1.29 -2.09 -13.62
C ILE A 137 -0.06 -2.99 -13.59
N ALA A 138 1.10 -2.48 -13.99
CA ALA A 138 2.34 -3.22 -13.86
C ALA A 138 2.78 -3.26 -12.38
N GLN A 139 3.06 -4.47 -11.89
CA GLN A 139 3.57 -4.72 -10.55
C GLN A 139 5.06 -5.02 -10.59
N VAL A 140 5.85 -4.41 -9.71
CA VAL A 140 7.28 -4.72 -9.54
C VAL A 140 7.52 -5.16 -8.11
N SER A 141 8.17 -6.31 -7.89
CA SER A 141 8.64 -6.74 -6.56
C SER A 141 10.12 -7.08 -6.61
N CYS A 142 10.86 -6.63 -5.59
CA CYS A 142 12.31 -6.81 -5.53
C CYS A 142 12.74 -8.05 -4.73
N VAL A 143 11.93 -8.51 -3.77
CA VAL A 143 12.38 -9.45 -2.72
C VAL A 143 11.49 -10.69 -2.57
N SER A 144 10.31 -10.73 -3.20
CA SER A 144 9.44 -11.90 -3.08
C SER A 144 10.03 -13.13 -3.78
N SER A 145 10.10 -14.24 -3.05
CA SER A 145 10.74 -15.50 -3.46
C SER A 145 9.76 -16.64 -3.72
N SER A 146 8.45 -16.36 -3.82
CA SER A 146 7.47 -17.42 -4.05
C SER A 146 7.67 -18.06 -5.44
N PRO A 147 7.72 -19.41 -5.53
CA PRO A 147 7.81 -20.09 -6.82
C PRO A 147 6.57 -19.84 -7.69
N ASP A 148 5.42 -19.60 -7.08
CA ASP A 148 4.16 -19.36 -7.78
C ASP A 148 4.22 -18.10 -8.65
N LEU A 149 4.93 -17.05 -8.19
CA LEU A 149 5.04 -15.77 -8.89
C LEU A 149 5.79 -15.85 -10.23
N HIS A 150 6.55 -16.93 -10.46
CA HIS A 150 7.22 -17.17 -11.74
C HIS A 150 6.27 -17.71 -12.81
N ASN A 151 5.07 -18.19 -12.43
CA ASN A 151 4.09 -18.69 -13.38
C ASN A 151 3.45 -17.54 -14.19
N ARG A 152 3.98 -17.30 -15.40
CA ARG A 152 3.49 -16.27 -16.33
C ARG A 152 2.08 -16.51 -16.88
N GLN A 153 1.56 -17.74 -16.81
CA GLN A 153 0.18 -18.01 -17.21
C GLN A 153 -0.81 -17.43 -16.18
N ARG A 154 -0.42 -17.47 -14.89
CA ARG A 154 -1.21 -16.95 -13.78
C ARG A 154 -0.92 -15.48 -13.47
N PHE A 155 0.35 -15.07 -13.51
CA PHE A 155 0.80 -13.73 -13.17
C PHE A 155 1.46 -13.04 -14.38
N ARG A 156 0.66 -12.34 -15.17
CA ARG A 156 1.12 -11.66 -16.39
C ARG A 156 1.75 -10.29 -16.15
N TYR A 157 1.27 -9.55 -15.15
CA TYR A 157 1.61 -8.13 -14.96
C TYR A 157 2.67 -7.87 -13.88
N ILE A 158 3.26 -8.91 -13.28
CA ILE A 158 4.32 -8.77 -12.28
C ILE A 158 5.73 -8.87 -12.88
N LEU A 159 6.67 -8.08 -12.39
CA LEU A 159 8.09 -8.14 -12.68
C LEU A 159 8.85 -8.40 -11.38
N LEU A 160 9.75 -9.37 -11.40
CA LEU A 160 10.60 -9.75 -10.26
C LEU A 160 12.04 -9.36 -10.58
N SER A 161 12.72 -8.68 -9.64
CA SER A 161 14.13 -8.33 -9.78
C SER A 161 15.05 -9.52 -9.48
N ALA A 162 14.77 -10.26 -8.41
CA ALA A 162 15.49 -11.47 -8.05
C ALA A 162 14.82 -12.69 -8.71
N THR A 163 15.43 -13.22 -9.78
CA THR A 163 15.10 -14.55 -10.28
C THR A 163 15.91 -15.56 -9.46
N LEU A 164 15.23 -16.39 -8.66
CA LEU A 164 15.86 -17.57 -8.07
C LEU A 164 16.05 -18.57 -9.21
N ASN A 165 17.30 -18.70 -9.69
CA ASN A 165 17.71 -19.73 -10.63
C ASN A 165 18.23 -20.94 -9.85
#